data_AF-A0A932XDT7-F1
#
_entry.id   AF-A0A932XDT7-F1
#
_cell.length_a   1.000
_cell.length_b   1.000
_cell.length_c   1.000
_cell.angle_alpha   90.00
_cell.angle_beta   90.00
_cell.angle_gamma   90.00
#
_symmetry.space_group_name_H-M   'P 1'
#
loop_
_entity.id
_entity.type
_entity.pdbx_description
1 polymer ?
#
loop_
_entity_poly.entity_id
_entity_poly.type
_entity_poly.pdbx_seq_one_letter_code
_entity_poly.pdbx_strand_id
1 'polypeptide(L)'
;MPMLMIVICSTHPGRVGLPIGRWFHQRAVEHGDFEVDLVDLKELALPFVVQMIDQGQLHSTDATDAAAKAMLDELVRWEGLLRPARASVKPA
;
A
#
# COMPACT_ATOMS: atom_id res chain seq x y z
N MET A 1 6.29 4.34 19.96
CA MET A 1 6.52 4.78 18.58
C MET A 1 5.37 4.28 17.71
N PRO A 2 4.85 5.08 16.77
CA PRO A 2 3.89 4.59 15.78
C PRO A 2 4.52 3.55 14.86
N MET A 3 3.71 2.60 14.41
CA MET A 3 4.11 1.63 13.38
C MET A 3 3.97 2.24 11.98
N LEU A 4 5.02 2.11 11.17
CA LEU A 4 5.00 2.38 9.74
C LEU A 4 5.18 1.08 8.96
N MET A 5 4.14 0.63 8.27
CA MET A 5 4.22 -0.49 7.34
C MET A 5 4.43 0.02 5.92
N ILE A 6 5.52 -0.40 5.28
CA ILE A 6 5.85 -0.08 3.89
C ILE A 6 5.49 -1.30 3.04
N VAL A 7 4.60 -1.14 2.06
CA VAL A 7 4.15 -2.25 1.21
C VAL A 7 4.67 -2.07 -0.22
N ILE A 8 5.44 -3.04 -0.71
CA ILE A 8 5.93 -3.08 -2.09
C ILE A 8 4.92 -3.86 -2.94
N CYS A 9 4.07 -3.13 -3.66
CA CYS A 9 3.00 -3.74 -4.46
C CYS A 9 3.44 -4.23 -5.84
N SER A 10 4.62 -3.81 -6.34
CA SER A 10 5.13 -4.29 -7.62
C SER A 10 5.56 -5.76 -7.50
N THR A 11 5.11 -6.64 -8.39
CA THR A 11 5.42 -8.09 -8.33
C THR A 11 6.05 -8.68 -9.60
N HIS A 12 5.95 -7.99 -10.74
CA HIS A 12 6.46 -8.48 -12.02
C HIS A 12 8.01 -8.62 -12.07
N PRO A 13 8.56 -9.42 -13.00
CA PRO A 13 10.01 -9.44 -13.27
C PRO A 13 10.55 -8.07 -13.67
N GLY A 14 11.72 -7.68 -13.16
CA GLY A 14 12.31 -6.36 -13.43
C GLY A 14 11.65 -5.19 -12.68
N ARG A 15 10.86 -5.47 -11.64
CA ARG A 15 10.15 -4.45 -10.86
C ARG A 15 11.07 -3.36 -10.30
N VAL A 16 10.68 -2.10 -10.52
CA VAL A 16 11.36 -0.90 -10.00
C VAL A 16 10.96 -0.60 -8.55
N GLY A 17 9.81 -1.08 -8.09
CA GLY A 17 9.32 -0.80 -6.74
C GLY A 17 10.19 -1.41 -5.62
N LEU A 18 10.90 -2.52 -5.88
CA LEU A 18 11.77 -3.15 -4.89
C LEU A 18 12.94 -2.24 -4.43
N PRO A 19 13.81 -1.75 -5.34
CA PRO A 19 14.92 -0.88 -4.92
C PRO A 19 14.43 0.42 -4.28
N ILE A 20 13.33 1.01 -4.74
CA ILE A 20 12.73 2.22 -4.14
C ILE A 20 12.22 1.93 -2.72
N GLY A 21 11.46 0.84 -2.54
CA GLY A 21 10.91 0.45 -1.24
C GLY A 21 11.99 0.19 -0.18
N ARG A 22 13.08 -0.48 -0.57
CA ARG A 22 14.24 -0.72 0.32
C ARG A 22 14.95 0.58 0.70
N TRP A 23 15.16 1.48 -0.26
CA TRP A 23 15.75 2.79 0.01
C TRP A 23 14.92 3.60 1.01
N PHE A 24 13.59 3.62 0.83
CA PHE A 24 12.70 4.36 1.73
C PHE A 24 12.64 3.73 3.13
N HIS A 25 12.58 2.40 3.21
CA HIS A 25 12.66 1.67 4.49
C HIS A 25 13.90 2.05 5.29
N GLN A 26 15.08 2.06 4.64
CA GLN A 26 16.31 2.48 5.30
C GLN A 26 16.19 3.92 5.83
N ARG A 27 15.65 4.84 5.03
CA ARG A 27 15.48 6.23 5.44
C ARG A 27 14.52 6.38 6.62
N ALA A 28 13.46 5.57 6.68
CA ALA A 28 12.51 5.57 7.78
C ALA A 28 13.12 5.01 9.08
N VAL A 29 13.91 3.93 8.98
CA VAL A 29 14.67 3.40 10.12
C VAL A 29 15.66 4.43 10.65
N GLU A 30 16.41 5.10 9.77
CA GLU A 30 17.35 6.17 10.14
C GLU A 30 16.66 7.40 10.77
N HIS A 31 15.39 7.63 10.44
CA HIS A 31 14.61 8.72 11.03
C HIS A 31 14.29 8.49 12.51
N GLY A 32 14.14 7.23 12.94
CA GLY A 32 13.99 6.86 14.35
C GLY A 32 12.64 7.18 15.01
N ASP A 33 11.71 7.83 14.31
CA ASP A 33 10.38 8.19 14.85
C ASP A 33 9.35 7.05 14.73
N PHE A 34 9.71 5.98 14.01
CA PHE A 34 8.82 4.87 13.70
C PHE A 34 9.47 3.55 14.08
N GLU A 35 8.63 2.62 14.52
CA GLU A 35 8.92 1.20 14.36
C GLU A 35 8.50 0.85 12.93
N VAL A 36 9.40 0.28 12.13
CA VAL A 36 9.23 0.15 10.67
C VAL A 36 9.16 -1.31 10.27
N ASP A 37 8.16 -1.65 9.46
CA ASP A 37 8.01 -2.97 8.83
C ASP A 37 7.99 -2.82 7.30
N LEU A 38 8.59 -3.77 6.59
CA LEU A 38 8.66 -3.80 5.12
C LEU A 38 8.06 -5.09 4.60
N VAL A 39 6.98 -4.95 3.84
CA VAL A 39 6.21 -6.05 3.28
C VAL A 39 6.39 -6.09 1.76
N ASP A 40 6.89 -7.19 1.22
CA ASP A 40 6.99 -7.41 -0.23
C ASP A 40 5.91 -8.38 -0.71
N LEU A 41 4.96 -7.85 -1.51
CA LEU A 41 3.85 -8.67 -2.00
C LEU A 41 4.30 -9.79 -2.95
N LYS A 42 5.47 -9.66 -3.59
CA LYS A 42 6.02 -10.71 -4.43
C LYS A 42 6.50 -11.90 -3.59
N GLU A 43 7.11 -11.63 -2.44
CA GLU A 43 7.62 -12.67 -1.54
C GLU A 43 6.47 -13.37 -0.80
N LEU A 44 5.42 -12.62 -0.48
CA LEU A 44 4.24 -13.17 0.18
C LEU A 44 3.34 -14.02 -0.73
N ALA A 45 3.57 -14.02 -2.05
CA ALA A 45 2.79 -14.77 -3.03
C ALA A 45 1.28 -14.72 -2.75
N LEU A 46 0.76 -13.52 -2.44
CA LEU A 46 -0.63 -13.33 -2.05
C LEU A 46 -1.56 -14.01 -3.07
N PRO A 47 -2.42 -14.94 -2.64
CA PRO A 47 -3.14 -15.76 -3.57
C PRO A 47 -4.30 -14.97 -4.23
N PHE A 48 -4.45 -15.18 -5.53
CA PHE A 48 -5.66 -14.97 -6.36
C PHE A 48 -5.99 -13.64 -7.06
N VAL A 49 -5.23 -12.53 -6.96
CA VAL A 49 -5.48 -11.38 -7.88
C VAL A 49 -4.82 -11.59 -9.24
N VAL A 50 -3.63 -12.18 -9.28
CA VAL A 50 -2.87 -12.35 -10.52
C VAL A 50 -3.61 -13.22 -11.55
N GLN A 51 -4.36 -14.22 -11.10
CA GLN A 51 -5.17 -15.08 -11.97
C GLN A 51 -6.37 -14.36 -12.58
N MET A 52 -6.78 -13.23 -12.00
CA MET A 52 -7.83 -12.37 -12.54
C MET A 52 -7.29 -11.39 -13.57
N ILE A 53 -5.97 -11.35 -13.82
CA ILE A 53 -5.36 -10.45 -14.79
C ILE A 53 -5.07 -11.24 -16.08
N ASP A 54 -5.72 -10.88 -17.17
CA ASP A 54 -5.45 -11.42 -18.51
C ASP A 54 -5.15 -10.26 -19.48
N GLN A 55 -4.11 -10.43 -20.29
CA GLN A 55 -3.58 -9.38 -21.19
C GLN A 55 -3.36 -8.00 -20.52
N GLY A 56 -3.01 -7.99 -19.23
CA GLY A 56 -2.81 -6.77 -18.44
C GLY A 56 -4.11 -6.07 -18.01
N GLN A 57 -5.26 -6.67 -18.26
CA GLN A 57 -6.57 -6.21 -17.80
C GLN A 57 -7.03 -7.02 -16.60
N LEU A 58 -7.56 -6.34 -15.58
CA LEU A 58 -8.21 -7.01 -14.46
C LEU A 58 -9.63 -7.41 -14.89
N HIS A 59 -9.91 -8.70 -14.85
CA HIS A 59 -11.25 -9.26 -14.98
C HIS A 59 -11.86 -9.35 -13.59
N SER A 60 -12.60 -8.32 -13.19
CA SER A 60 -13.28 -8.31 -11.89
C SER A 60 -14.45 -9.29 -11.85
N THR A 61 -14.83 -9.66 -10.63
CA THR A 61 -16.05 -10.37 -10.27
C THR A 61 -16.88 -9.50 -9.32
N ASP A 62 -18.15 -9.85 -9.12
CA ASP A 62 -19.02 -9.18 -8.13
C ASP A 62 -18.37 -9.12 -6.74
N ALA A 63 -17.64 -10.17 -6.34
CA ALA A 63 -16.95 -10.23 -5.06
C ALA A 63 -15.80 -9.21 -4.97
N THR A 64 -15.00 -9.05 -6.04
CA THR A 64 -13.92 -8.06 -6.06
C THR A 64 -14.44 -6.63 -6.18
N ASP A 65 -15.57 -6.43 -6.86
CA ASP A 65 -16.21 -5.11 -6.95
C ASP A 65 -16.77 -4.68 -5.59
N ALA A 66 -17.40 -5.62 -4.87
CA ALA A 66 -17.85 -5.38 -3.50
C ALA A 66 -16.69 -5.08 -2.55
N ALA A 67 -15.58 -5.82 -2.66
CA ALA A 67 -14.37 -5.58 -1.87
C ALA A 67 -13.77 -4.20 -2.18
N ALA A 68 -13.66 -3.82 -3.46
CA ALA A 68 -13.18 -2.51 -3.90
C ALA A 68 -14.06 -1.39 -3.33
N LYS A 69 -15.39 -1.54 -3.36
CA LYS A 69 -16.31 -0.59 -2.73
C LYS A 69 -16.05 -0.45 -1.23
N ALA A 70 -15.94 -1.56 -0.50
CA ALA A 70 -15.70 -1.52 0.95
C ALA A 70 -14.36 -0.82 1.29
N MET A 71 -13.32 -1.06 0.50
CA MET A 71 -12.04 -0.36 0.66
C MET A 71 -12.18 1.15 0.42
N LEU A 72 -12.91 1.56 -0.61
CA LEU A 72 -13.17 2.97 -0.89
C LEU A 72 -14.00 3.64 0.21
N ASP A 73 -15.02 2.96 0.73
CA ASP A 73 -15.83 3.46 1.85
C ASP A 73 -14.94 3.72 3.09
N GLU A 74 -14.00 2.82 3.36
CA GLU A 74 -13.05 2.97 4.47
C GLU A 74 -12.06 4.13 4.25
N LEU A 75 -11.57 4.31 3.01
CA LEU A 75 -10.73 5.45 2.66
C LEU A 75 -11.46 6.78 2.82
N VAL A 76 -12.73 6.85 2.41
CA VAL A 76 -13.59 8.03 2.63
C VAL A 76 -13.76 8.29 4.13
N ARG A 77 -13.96 7.24 4.92
CA ARG A 77 -14.04 7.35 6.39
C ARG A 77 -12.75 7.92 6.98
N TRP A 78 -11.59 7.39 6.59
CA TRP A 78 -10.29 7.88 7.06
C TRP A 78 -10.03 9.30 6.61
N GLU A 79 -10.38 9.66 5.39
CA GLU A 79 -10.25 11.02 4.88
C GLU A 79 -11.00 12.02 5.77
N GLY A 80 -12.26 11.72 6.12
CA GLY A 80 -13.04 12.55 7.02
C GLY A 80 -12.39 12.71 8.41
N LEU A 81 -11.78 11.66 8.95
CA LEU A 81 -11.10 11.69 10.24
C LEU A 81 -9.75 12.44 10.19
N LEU A 82 -8.99 12.30 9.10
CA LEU A 82 -7.64 12.86 8.97
C LEU A 82 -7.65 14.29 8.45
N ARG A 83 -8.74 14.76 7.82
CA ARG A 83 -8.85 16.10 7.23
C ARG A 83 -8.54 17.23 8.24
N PRO A 84 -9.05 17.24 9.49
CA PRO A 84 -8.70 18.28 10.47
C PRO A 84 -7.22 18.24 10.86
N ALA A 85 -6.66 17.04 11.04
CA ALA A 85 -5.25 16.88 11.38
C ALA A 85 -4.34 17.41 10.26
N ARG A 86 -4.66 17.14 8.99
CA ARG A 86 -3.91 17.67 7.82
C ARG A 86 -3.97 19.19 7.71
N ALA A 87 -5.06 19.83 8.13
CA ALA A 87 -5.17 21.29 8.13
C ALA A 87 -4.26 21.96 9.19
N SER A 88 -3.97 21.24 10.27
CA SER A 88 -3.10 21.72 11.37
C SER A 88 -1.61 21.46 11.15
N VAL A 89 -1.27 20.54 10.24
CA VAL A 89 0.11 20.21 9.88
C VAL A 89 0.50 21.07 8.69
N LYS A 90 1.55 21.89 8.83
CA LYS A 90 2.13 22.60 7.69
C LYS A 90 2.61 21.56 6.66
N PRO A 91 2.21 21.68 5.37
CA PRO A 91 2.77 20.80 4.36
C PRO A 91 4.29 20.96 4.32
N ALA A 92 4.99 19.86 4.08
CA ALA A 92 6.43 19.86 3.83
C ALA A 92 6.79 20.71 2.62
#